data_AF-A0A835Y8K5-F1
#
_entry.id   AF-A0A835Y8K5-F1
#
_cell.length_a   1.000
_cell.length_b   1.000
_cell.length_c   1.000
_cell.angle_alpha   90.00
_cell.angle_beta   90.00
_cell.angle_gamma   90.00
#
_symmetry.space_group_name_H-M   'P 1'
#
loop_
_entity.id
_entity.type
_entity.pdbx_description
1 polymer ?
#
loop_
_entity_poly.entity_id
_entity_poly.type
_entity_poly.pdbx_seq_one_letter_code
_entity_poly.pdbx_strand_id
1 'polypeptide(L)'
;MRHHNSAATIRGRGVMNKVLALAILALPPRPVRPPPQNPDDYDLSPPVLDADGCGWLVESYSIRPGMSWGEANPAVQEYYTASNCDVKICVYWKKKYSVVPFVTYGSLSADLQKLWDHPRSDANGQTCNELSGPLSSTECGAVQERYGILPLVSPGSATPNVVALFSSSGCDTSICTVWRQRYGVTPYVTRVESGRAAFADLGVAGGLLDSSECGALVEIYGIVPGSSWGSAGANVQGLYTASLCDTRVCTYWRTKYSVVPFLKWGSLPRTLQNSWEFVRQPSGKTCNELSGPLVASDCEALQQAFGIVLFSSWGTAPEKVQGMWASSDCDQLRCMAGDPNCQMILG
;
A
#
# COMPACT_ATOMS: atom_id res chain seq x y z
N MET A 1 48.91 -28.82 -37.24
CA MET A 1 48.96 -30.01 -36.35
C MET A 1 49.17 -29.54 -34.93
N ARG A 2 48.45 -30.17 -33.98
CA ARG A 2 48.38 -29.94 -32.52
C ARG A 2 47.34 -28.91 -32.06
N HIS A 3 46.10 -29.39 -31.99
CA HIS A 3 45.08 -28.91 -31.06
C HIS A 3 45.36 -29.53 -29.68
N HIS A 4 45.52 -28.70 -28.66
CA HIS A 4 45.40 -29.13 -27.28
C HIS A 4 44.00 -28.77 -26.77
N ASN A 5 43.15 -29.80 -26.70
CA ASN A 5 41.89 -29.78 -25.98
C ASN A 5 42.19 -29.99 -24.49
N SER A 6 41.88 -29.01 -23.65
CA SER A 6 41.84 -29.18 -22.19
C SER A 6 40.38 -29.31 -21.76
N ALA A 7 39.96 -30.55 -21.51
CA ALA A 7 38.68 -30.88 -20.90
C ALA A 7 38.76 -30.61 -19.39
N ALA A 8 37.96 -29.68 -18.89
CA ALA A 8 37.81 -29.42 -17.47
C ALA A 8 36.71 -30.34 -16.89
N THR A 9 37.14 -31.34 -16.12
CA THR A 9 36.27 -32.21 -15.31
C THR A 9 35.79 -31.45 -14.07
N ILE A 10 34.53 -31.03 -14.06
CA ILE A 10 33.88 -30.47 -12.86
C ILE A 10 33.39 -31.66 -12.01
N ARG A 11 34.09 -31.90 -10.89
CA ARG A 11 33.66 -32.85 -9.85
C ARG A 11 32.43 -32.29 -9.12
N GLY A 12 31.32 -33.00 -9.23
CA GLY A 12 30.13 -32.76 -8.41
C GLY A 12 30.42 -32.96 -6.93
N ARG A 13 30.31 -31.90 -6.14
CA ARG A 13 30.19 -31.99 -4.68
C ARG A 13 28.71 -32.19 -4.36
N GLY A 14 28.37 -33.40 -3.94
CA GLY A 14 27.07 -33.70 -3.35
C GLY A 14 26.87 -32.88 -2.08
N VAL A 15 25.93 -31.95 -2.14
CA VAL A 15 25.40 -31.26 -0.95
C VAL A 15 24.40 -32.21 -0.31
N MET A 16 24.82 -32.86 0.78
CA MET A 16 23.91 -33.59 1.65
C MET A 16 22.92 -32.60 2.26
N ASN A 17 21.67 -32.64 1.78
CA ASN A 17 20.52 -32.06 2.46
C ASN A 17 20.36 -32.73 3.83
N LYS A 18 20.86 -32.09 4.88
CA LYS A 18 20.44 -32.38 6.25
C LYS A 18 19.03 -31.81 6.41
N VAL A 19 18.03 -32.66 6.19
CA VAL A 19 16.66 -32.44 6.62
C VAL A 19 16.68 -32.42 8.16
N LEU A 20 16.72 -31.23 8.74
CA LEU A 20 16.51 -31.03 10.17
C LEU A 20 14.99 -31.17 10.39
N ALA A 21 14.54 -32.39 10.72
CA ALA A 21 13.20 -32.62 11.17
C ALA A 21 13.03 -31.92 12.55
N LEU A 22 12.47 -30.70 12.54
CA LEU A 22 11.90 -30.10 13.74
C LEU A 22 10.68 -30.95 14.13
N ALA A 23 10.89 -31.89 15.06
CA ALA A 23 9.80 -32.47 15.81
C ALA A 23 9.21 -31.37 16.70
N ILE A 24 8.15 -30.72 16.22
CA ILE A 24 7.28 -29.91 17.06
C ILE A 24 6.63 -30.88 18.04
N LEU A 25 7.16 -30.95 19.25
CA LEU A 25 6.48 -31.59 20.38
C LEU A 25 5.19 -30.81 20.61
N ALA A 26 4.09 -31.30 20.02
CA ALA A 26 2.76 -30.88 20.38
C ALA A 26 2.59 -31.16 21.87
N LEU A 27 2.66 -30.11 22.69
CA LEU A 27 2.27 -30.21 24.09
C LEU A 27 0.83 -30.73 24.11
N PRO A 28 0.52 -31.72 24.98
CA PRO A 28 -0.86 -32.18 25.12
C PRO A 28 -1.74 -30.96 25.46
N PRO A 29 -2.96 -30.89 24.89
CA PRO A 29 -3.89 -29.82 25.22
C PRO A 29 -4.02 -29.72 26.74
N ARG A 30 -3.86 -28.52 27.29
CA ARG A 30 -4.05 -28.31 28.73
C ARG A 30 -5.42 -28.87 29.09
N PRO A 31 -5.53 -29.71 30.14
CA PRO A 31 -6.81 -30.22 30.56
C PRO A 31 -7.71 -29.02 30.86
N VAL A 32 -8.80 -28.90 30.09
CA VAL A 32 -9.85 -27.93 30.33
C VAL A 32 -10.37 -28.25 31.73
N ARG A 33 -10.18 -27.33 32.67
CA ARG A 33 -10.68 -27.51 34.03
C ARG A 33 -12.21 -27.62 33.91
N PRO A 34 -12.81 -28.75 34.32
CA PRO A 34 -14.27 -28.88 34.25
C PRO A 34 -14.89 -27.75 35.08
N PRO A 35 -16.01 -27.16 34.62
CA PRO A 35 -16.69 -26.14 35.39
C PRO A 35 -17.05 -26.71 36.77
N PRO A 36 -17.04 -25.87 37.83
CA PRO A 36 -17.47 -26.28 39.16
C PRO A 36 -18.88 -26.90 39.06
N GLN A 37 -19.05 -28.10 39.62
CA GLN A 37 -20.33 -28.80 39.61
C GLN A 37 -21.35 -28.20 40.57
N ASN A 38 -20.95 -27.23 41.41
CA ASN A 38 -21.80 -26.61 42.40
C ASN A 38 -21.94 -25.10 42.15
N PRO A 39 -23.16 -24.58 41.87
CA PRO A 39 -23.38 -23.17 41.59
C PRO A 39 -23.17 -22.22 42.78
N ASP A 40 -23.01 -22.74 44.00
CA ASP A 40 -22.88 -21.92 45.21
C ASP A 40 -21.42 -21.69 45.67
N ASP A 41 -20.42 -22.21 44.95
CA ASP A 41 -18.99 -22.15 45.33
C ASP A 41 -18.20 -21.07 44.56
N TYR A 42 -18.87 -20.03 44.05
CA TYR A 42 -18.23 -18.93 43.32
C TYR A 42 -17.81 -17.81 44.27
N ASP A 43 -16.50 -17.69 44.49
CA ASP A 43 -15.87 -16.42 44.84
C ASP A 43 -16.25 -15.39 43.75
N LEU A 44 -16.97 -14.33 44.16
CA LEU A 44 -17.78 -13.43 43.31
C LEU A 44 -16.97 -12.46 42.42
N SER A 45 -15.71 -12.75 42.13
CA SER A 45 -15.02 -12.24 40.94
C SER A 45 -14.83 -13.40 39.98
N PRO A 46 -15.90 -13.84 39.28
CA PRO A 46 -15.80 -14.97 38.39
C PRO A 46 -14.73 -14.66 37.34
N PRO A 47 -13.76 -15.56 37.10
CA PRO A 47 -12.70 -15.31 36.14
C PRO A 47 -13.34 -15.05 34.78
N VAL A 48 -12.99 -13.90 34.19
CA VAL A 48 -13.43 -13.49 32.86
C VAL A 48 -12.97 -14.56 31.87
N LEU A 49 -13.92 -15.23 31.19
CA LEU A 49 -13.59 -16.27 30.22
C LEU A 49 -12.73 -15.69 29.09
N ASP A 50 -11.74 -16.45 28.64
CA ASP A 50 -11.04 -16.16 27.38
C ASP A 50 -11.85 -16.65 26.17
N ALA A 51 -11.29 -16.49 24.97
CA ALA A 51 -11.96 -16.93 23.74
C ALA A 51 -12.23 -18.44 23.71
N ASP A 52 -11.31 -19.26 24.21
CA ASP A 52 -11.48 -20.72 24.21
C ASP A 52 -12.58 -21.14 25.20
N GLY A 53 -12.64 -20.51 26.38
CA GLY A 53 -13.70 -20.72 27.37
C GLY A 53 -15.08 -20.30 26.85
N CYS A 54 -15.18 -19.16 26.19
CA CYS A 54 -16.41 -18.73 25.52
C CYS A 54 -16.81 -19.70 24.39
N GLY A 55 -15.84 -20.16 23.61
CA GLY A 55 -16.02 -21.19 22.57
C GLY A 55 -16.60 -22.48 23.11
N TRP A 56 -16.08 -22.94 24.24
CA TRP A 56 -16.58 -24.13 24.92
C TRP A 56 -18.04 -23.99 25.35
N LEU A 57 -18.45 -22.83 25.91
CA LEU A 57 -19.85 -22.59 26.27
C LEU A 57 -20.78 -22.64 25.05
N VAL A 58 -20.36 -22.00 23.95
CA VAL A 58 -21.14 -21.95 22.71
C VAL A 58 -21.41 -23.35 22.16
N GLU A 59 -20.42 -24.23 22.25
CA GLU A 59 -20.54 -25.58 21.73
C GLU A 59 -21.29 -26.51 22.70
N SER A 60 -20.98 -26.42 23.99
CA SER A 60 -21.57 -27.29 25.01
C SER A 60 -23.05 -27.06 25.20
N TYR A 61 -23.50 -25.80 25.10
CA TYR A 61 -24.90 -25.43 25.28
C TYR A 61 -25.59 -25.07 23.97
N SER A 62 -24.93 -25.28 22.83
CA SER A 62 -25.46 -24.90 21.50
C SER A 62 -25.92 -23.44 21.40
N ILE A 63 -25.25 -22.53 22.10
CA ILE A 63 -25.55 -21.09 22.04
C ILE A 63 -25.32 -20.60 20.60
N ARG A 64 -26.18 -19.70 20.14
CA ARG A 64 -26.06 -18.98 18.87
C ARG A 64 -26.13 -17.49 19.20
N PRO A 65 -24.97 -16.80 19.30
CA PRO A 65 -24.89 -15.42 19.74
C PRO A 65 -25.92 -14.52 19.04
N GLY A 66 -26.74 -13.81 19.82
CA GLY A 66 -27.81 -12.93 19.30
C GLY A 66 -29.04 -13.62 18.70
N MET A 67 -29.07 -14.96 18.62
CA MET A 67 -30.19 -15.72 18.04
C MET A 67 -30.87 -16.67 19.03
N SER A 68 -30.10 -17.47 19.77
CA SER A 68 -30.65 -18.46 20.70
C SER A 68 -29.64 -18.80 21.79
N TRP A 69 -30.13 -19.05 23.00
CA TRP A 69 -29.33 -19.55 24.11
C TRP A 69 -29.16 -21.07 24.10
N GLY A 70 -29.80 -21.78 23.17
CA GLY A 70 -29.75 -23.23 23.10
C GLY A 70 -30.21 -23.87 24.41
N GLU A 71 -29.34 -24.68 25.00
CA GLU A 71 -29.57 -25.38 26.28
C GLU A 71 -29.02 -24.61 27.49
N ALA A 72 -28.50 -23.39 27.31
CA ALA A 72 -27.94 -22.60 28.39
C ALA A 72 -29.04 -22.13 29.38
N ASN A 73 -28.89 -22.50 30.64
CA ASN A 73 -29.73 -21.99 31.73
C ASN A 73 -29.37 -20.52 32.08
N PRO A 74 -30.19 -19.80 32.86
CA PRO A 74 -29.96 -18.39 33.15
C PRO A 74 -28.58 -18.06 33.75
N ALA A 75 -28.03 -18.93 34.60
CA ALA A 75 -26.70 -18.71 35.19
C ALA A 75 -25.59 -18.78 34.14
N VAL A 76 -25.69 -19.69 33.17
CA VAL A 76 -24.74 -19.77 32.04
C VAL A 76 -24.88 -18.55 31.13
N GLN A 77 -26.10 -18.07 30.89
CA GLN A 77 -26.34 -16.86 30.09
C GLN A 77 -25.71 -15.64 30.75
N GLU A 78 -25.92 -15.46 32.05
CA GLU A 78 -25.30 -14.39 32.84
C GLU A 78 -23.77 -14.47 32.79
N TYR A 79 -23.20 -15.67 32.98
CA TYR A 79 -21.75 -15.84 32.94
C TYR A 79 -21.15 -15.58 31.56
N TYR A 80 -21.85 -15.99 30.49
CA TYR A 80 -21.48 -15.71 29.11
C TYR A 80 -21.49 -14.20 28.82
N THR A 81 -22.56 -13.50 29.22
CA THR A 81 -22.70 -12.05 29.03
C THR A 81 -21.68 -11.28 29.86
N ALA A 82 -21.52 -11.62 31.14
CA ALA A 82 -20.54 -10.99 32.04
C ALA A 82 -19.10 -11.17 31.53
N SER A 83 -18.80 -12.27 30.84
CA SER A 83 -17.51 -12.53 30.23
C SER A 83 -17.30 -11.85 28.87
N ASN A 84 -18.28 -11.10 28.36
CA ASN A 84 -18.29 -10.52 27.02
C ASN A 84 -17.97 -11.57 25.93
N CYS A 85 -18.60 -12.75 26.05
CA CYS A 85 -18.31 -13.86 25.17
C CYS A 85 -18.77 -13.65 23.73
N ASP A 86 -19.71 -12.72 23.50
CA ASP A 86 -20.10 -12.32 22.16
C ASP A 86 -18.87 -11.92 21.37
N VAL A 87 -18.12 -10.89 21.78
CA VAL A 87 -16.90 -10.43 21.06
C VAL A 87 -15.88 -11.56 20.93
N LYS A 88 -15.62 -12.30 22.01
CA LYS A 88 -14.54 -13.30 22.07
C LYS A 88 -14.78 -14.54 21.21
N ILE A 89 -16.04 -14.89 20.92
CA ILE A 89 -16.33 -16.06 20.07
C ILE A 89 -15.82 -15.88 18.63
N CYS A 90 -15.68 -14.64 18.14
CA CYS A 90 -15.13 -14.39 16.81
C CYS A 90 -13.65 -14.80 16.73
N VAL A 91 -12.88 -14.52 17.80
CA VAL A 91 -11.48 -14.94 17.93
C VAL A 91 -11.39 -16.47 18.01
N TYR A 92 -12.29 -17.10 18.77
CA TYR A 92 -12.36 -18.55 18.86
C TYR A 92 -12.66 -19.19 17.50
N TRP A 93 -13.66 -18.68 16.77
CA TRP A 93 -14.03 -19.20 15.45
C TRP A 93 -12.93 -18.97 14.42
N LYS A 94 -12.25 -17.81 14.44
CA LYS A 94 -11.06 -17.55 13.63
C LYS A 94 -10.02 -18.66 13.81
N LYS A 95 -9.67 -18.95 15.07
CA LYS A 95 -8.69 -19.97 15.43
C LYS A 95 -9.15 -21.39 15.10
N LYS A 96 -10.36 -21.78 15.51
CA LYS A 96 -10.87 -23.16 15.39
C LYS A 96 -11.18 -23.55 13.96
N TYR A 97 -11.83 -22.68 13.22
CA TYR A 97 -12.30 -22.98 11.86
C TYR A 97 -11.39 -22.39 10.78
N SER A 98 -10.22 -21.85 11.17
CA SER A 98 -9.27 -21.22 10.25
C SER A 98 -9.93 -20.16 9.36
N VAL A 99 -10.84 -19.37 9.93
CA VAL A 99 -11.45 -18.23 9.22
C VAL A 99 -10.36 -17.20 8.98
N VAL A 100 -10.32 -16.67 7.76
CA VAL A 100 -9.50 -15.50 7.44
C VAL A 100 -10.49 -14.37 7.19
N PRO A 101 -10.62 -13.42 8.14
CA PRO A 101 -11.58 -12.33 8.05
C PRO A 101 -11.55 -11.67 6.68
N PHE A 102 -12.73 -11.41 6.13
CA PHE A 102 -12.93 -10.80 4.80
C PHE A 102 -12.46 -11.63 3.59
N VAL A 103 -11.80 -12.78 3.78
CA VAL A 103 -11.25 -13.62 2.70
C VAL A 103 -12.00 -14.94 2.57
N THR A 104 -12.04 -15.72 3.65
CA THR A 104 -12.62 -17.07 3.62
C THR A 104 -13.18 -17.43 4.97
N TYR A 105 -14.29 -18.17 4.97
CA TYR A 105 -14.87 -18.76 6.17
C TYR A 105 -14.12 -20.02 6.65
N GLY A 106 -13.05 -20.45 5.97
CA GLY A 106 -12.35 -21.67 6.34
C GLY A 106 -13.29 -22.88 6.37
N SER A 107 -13.36 -23.57 7.51
CA SER A 107 -14.25 -24.73 7.72
C SER A 107 -15.53 -24.39 8.51
N LEU A 108 -15.93 -23.12 8.56
CA LEU A 108 -17.16 -22.68 9.23
C LEU A 108 -18.39 -23.22 8.48
N SER A 109 -19.38 -23.76 9.20
CA SER A 109 -20.64 -24.23 8.59
C SER A 109 -21.50 -23.06 8.10
N ALA A 110 -22.39 -23.31 7.14
CA ALA A 110 -23.22 -22.26 6.52
C ALA A 110 -24.03 -21.43 7.55
N ASP A 111 -24.51 -22.04 8.63
CA ASP A 111 -25.24 -21.32 9.67
C ASP A 111 -24.34 -20.45 10.53
N LEU A 112 -23.10 -20.89 10.79
CA LEU A 112 -22.11 -20.08 11.47
C LEU A 112 -21.58 -18.95 10.56
N GLN A 113 -21.55 -19.14 9.23
CA GLN A 113 -21.20 -18.07 8.28
C GLN A 113 -22.21 -16.93 8.35
N LYS A 114 -23.51 -17.24 8.40
CA LYS A 114 -24.55 -16.23 8.63
C LYS A 114 -24.34 -15.47 9.93
N LEU A 115 -23.99 -16.17 11.02
CA LEU A 115 -23.67 -15.55 12.31
C LEU A 115 -22.41 -14.69 12.27
N TRP A 116 -21.40 -15.12 11.50
CA TRP A 116 -20.14 -14.41 11.35
C TRP A 116 -20.35 -13.03 10.69
N ASP A 117 -21.22 -12.97 9.69
CA ASP A 117 -21.54 -11.73 8.97
C ASP A 117 -22.71 -10.94 9.58
N HIS A 118 -23.44 -11.52 10.53
CA HIS A 118 -24.58 -10.84 11.14
C HIS A 118 -24.09 -9.64 11.98
N PRO A 119 -24.63 -8.43 11.75
CA PRO A 119 -24.37 -7.28 12.62
C PRO A 119 -24.84 -7.62 14.04
N ARG A 120 -23.96 -7.55 15.02
CA ARG A 120 -24.33 -7.92 16.38
C ARG A 120 -25.17 -6.84 17.03
N SER A 121 -25.90 -7.25 18.06
CA SER A 121 -26.69 -6.34 18.90
C SER A 121 -25.83 -5.49 19.84
N ASP A 122 -24.50 -5.45 19.65
CA ASP A 122 -23.68 -4.46 20.35
C ASP A 122 -24.01 -3.05 19.84
N ALA A 123 -23.62 -2.03 20.61
CA ALA A 123 -23.92 -0.63 20.29
C ALA A 123 -23.38 -0.17 18.92
N ASN A 124 -22.48 -0.96 18.30
CA ASN A 124 -21.73 -0.60 17.11
C ASN A 124 -22.12 -1.43 15.87
N GLY A 125 -23.01 -2.41 16.00
CA GLY A 125 -23.45 -3.28 14.89
C GLY A 125 -22.32 -4.14 14.31
N GLN A 126 -21.29 -4.46 15.09
CA GLN A 126 -20.06 -5.04 14.54
C GLN A 126 -20.26 -6.50 14.11
N THR A 127 -19.58 -6.89 13.02
CA THR A 127 -19.55 -8.29 12.56
C THR A 127 -18.33 -9.02 13.12
N CYS A 128 -18.30 -10.35 13.04
CA CYS A 128 -17.10 -11.09 13.47
C CYS A 128 -15.87 -10.80 12.62
N ASN A 129 -16.03 -10.36 11.37
CA ASN A 129 -14.91 -9.88 10.59
C ASN A 129 -14.18 -8.71 11.29
N GLU A 130 -14.93 -7.83 11.94
CA GLU A 130 -14.42 -6.63 12.62
C GLU A 130 -13.93 -6.91 14.06
N LEU A 131 -14.41 -7.99 14.70
CA LEU A 131 -14.13 -8.31 16.10
C LEU A 131 -13.08 -9.42 16.28
N SER A 132 -12.60 -10.03 15.20
CA SER A 132 -11.73 -11.21 15.24
C SER A 132 -10.29 -10.95 15.74
N GLY A 133 -9.98 -9.73 16.15
CA GLY A 133 -8.67 -9.34 16.69
C GLY A 133 -7.71 -8.86 15.59
N PRO A 134 -6.40 -8.70 15.93
CA PRO A 134 -5.44 -8.12 15.00
C PRO A 134 -5.35 -8.91 13.69
N LEU A 135 -5.29 -8.17 12.60
CA LEU A 135 -5.14 -8.67 11.25
C LEU A 135 -3.67 -8.99 10.97
N SER A 136 -3.41 -10.16 10.38
CA SER A 136 -2.16 -10.52 9.75
C SER A 136 -1.92 -9.73 8.47
N SER A 137 -0.69 -9.73 7.96
CA SER A 137 -0.34 -9.02 6.70
C SER A 137 -1.21 -9.45 5.50
N THR A 138 -1.56 -10.73 5.41
CA THR A 138 -2.47 -11.24 4.37
C THR A 138 -3.88 -10.70 4.55
N GLU A 139 -4.38 -10.65 5.78
CA GLU A 139 -5.70 -10.12 6.11
C GLU A 139 -5.78 -8.61 5.85
N CYS A 140 -4.70 -7.87 6.12
CA CYS A 140 -4.60 -6.45 5.77
C CYS A 140 -4.78 -6.21 4.26
N GLY A 141 -4.14 -7.03 3.42
CA GLY A 141 -4.29 -6.92 1.96
C GLY A 141 -5.73 -7.13 1.49
N ALA A 142 -6.42 -8.11 2.08
CA ALA A 142 -7.82 -8.39 1.75
C ALA A 142 -8.78 -7.28 2.19
N VAL A 143 -8.57 -6.70 3.37
CA VAL A 143 -9.35 -5.55 3.85
C VAL A 143 -9.11 -4.34 2.95
N GLN A 144 -7.86 -4.09 2.57
CA GLN A 144 -7.50 -3.03 1.64
C GLN A 144 -8.23 -3.19 0.30
N GLU A 145 -8.20 -4.38 -0.29
CA GLU A 145 -8.85 -4.65 -1.58
C GLU A 145 -10.37 -4.51 -1.49
N ARG A 146 -10.98 -5.06 -0.44
CA ARG A 146 -12.44 -5.07 -0.26
C ARG A 146 -13.03 -3.68 -0.02
N TYR A 147 -12.37 -2.86 0.79
CA TYR A 147 -12.88 -1.54 1.19
C TYR A 147 -12.19 -0.38 0.48
N GLY A 148 -11.21 -0.67 -0.38
CA GLY A 148 -10.40 0.35 -1.05
C GLY A 148 -9.64 1.23 -0.06
N ILE A 149 -9.22 0.68 1.09
CA ILE A 149 -8.45 1.43 2.09
C ILE A 149 -7.05 1.66 1.52
N LEU A 150 -6.75 2.92 1.22
CA LEU A 150 -5.40 3.30 0.86
C LEU A 150 -4.65 3.68 2.12
N PRO A 151 -3.44 3.13 2.34
CA PRO A 151 -2.62 3.52 3.47
C PRO A 151 -2.50 5.04 3.50
N LEU A 152 -2.89 5.67 4.61
CA LEU A 152 -2.66 7.08 4.93
C LEU A 152 -3.52 8.12 4.19
N VAL A 153 -4.38 7.75 3.24
CA VAL A 153 -5.04 8.77 2.39
C VAL A 153 -6.56 8.85 2.53
N SER A 154 -7.24 7.72 2.66
CA SER A 154 -8.70 7.71 2.82
C SER A 154 -9.17 6.32 3.24
N PRO A 155 -10.14 6.21 4.15
CA PRO A 155 -10.72 4.94 4.54
C PRO A 155 -11.56 4.28 3.43
N GLY A 156 -11.70 4.88 2.24
CA GLY A 156 -12.48 4.27 1.17
C GLY A 156 -13.95 4.16 1.54
N SER A 157 -14.52 2.96 1.40
CA SER A 157 -15.86 2.59 1.88
C SER A 157 -15.85 1.93 3.26
N ALA A 158 -14.69 1.90 3.94
CA ALA A 158 -14.57 1.28 5.25
C ALA A 158 -15.39 2.02 6.31
N THR A 159 -16.07 1.27 7.17
CA THR A 159 -16.71 1.80 8.38
C THR A 159 -15.64 2.28 9.37
N PRO A 160 -15.96 3.19 10.32
CA PRO A 160 -15.03 3.60 11.36
C PRO A 160 -14.39 2.42 12.13
N ASN A 161 -15.13 1.33 12.32
CA ASN A 161 -14.65 0.13 12.99
C ASN A 161 -13.62 -0.64 12.16
N VAL A 162 -13.83 -0.78 10.84
CA VAL A 162 -12.85 -1.40 9.94
C VAL A 162 -11.56 -0.58 9.92
N VAL A 163 -11.67 0.75 9.92
CA VAL A 163 -10.49 1.65 9.99
C VAL A 163 -9.74 1.46 11.30
N ALA A 164 -10.45 1.46 12.43
CA ALA A 164 -9.84 1.25 13.74
C ALA A 164 -9.16 -0.12 13.86
N LEU A 165 -9.79 -1.18 13.33
CA LEU A 165 -9.22 -2.52 13.28
C LEU A 165 -7.96 -2.56 12.42
N PHE A 166 -8.01 -1.96 11.23
CA PHE A 166 -6.90 -1.93 10.29
C PHE A 166 -5.68 -1.21 10.90
N SER A 167 -5.89 -0.04 11.51
CA SER A 167 -4.81 0.72 12.17
C SER A 167 -4.28 0.03 13.43
N SER A 168 -5.15 -0.47 14.32
CA SER A 168 -4.73 -1.17 15.54
C SER A 168 -4.00 -2.49 15.25
N SER A 169 -4.26 -3.11 14.10
CA SER A 169 -3.55 -4.30 13.61
C SER A 169 -2.18 -3.98 13.01
N GLY A 170 -1.80 -2.70 12.91
CA GLY A 170 -0.57 -2.28 12.25
C GLY A 170 -0.58 -2.51 10.74
N CYS A 171 -1.76 -2.67 10.12
CA CYS A 171 -1.89 -2.88 8.67
C CYS A 171 -1.31 -1.69 7.89
N ASP A 172 -1.46 -0.48 8.41
CA ASP A 172 -0.89 0.75 7.85
C ASP A 172 0.62 0.59 7.64
N THR A 173 1.33 0.12 8.67
CA THR A 173 2.79 -0.03 8.65
C THR A 173 3.25 -1.24 7.81
N SER A 174 2.50 -2.34 7.88
CA SER A 174 2.81 -3.56 7.12
C SER A 174 2.64 -3.34 5.61
N ILE A 175 1.55 -2.68 5.21
CA ILE A 175 1.29 -2.36 3.80
C ILE A 175 2.27 -1.29 3.31
N CYS A 176 2.59 -0.27 4.12
CA CYS A 176 3.66 0.68 3.79
C CYS A 176 4.99 -0.03 3.51
N THR A 177 5.32 -1.09 4.25
CA THR A 177 6.53 -1.89 4.03
C THR A 177 6.48 -2.65 2.72
N VAL A 178 5.34 -3.26 2.37
CA VAL A 178 5.14 -3.95 1.08
C VAL A 178 5.23 -2.97 -0.09
N TRP A 179 4.62 -1.79 0.04
CA TRP A 179 4.70 -0.74 -0.99
C TRP A 179 6.13 -0.21 -1.15
N ARG A 180 6.87 -0.03 -0.04
CA ARG A 180 8.29 0.32 -0.08
C ARG A 180 9.12 -0.73 -0.81
N GLN A 181 8.92 -2.01 -0.51
CA GLN A 181 9.65 -3.09 -1.16
C GLN A 181 9.30 -3.22 -2.65
N ARG A 182 8.04 -3.01 -3.02
CA ARG A 182 7.57 -3.23 -4.39
C ARG A 182 7.80 -2.06 -5.32
N TYR A 183 7.71 -0.83 -4.81
CA TYR A 183 7.74 0.39 -5.61
C TYR A 183 8.87 1.35 -5.23
N GLY A 184 9.70 1.03 -4.23
CA GLY A 184 10.78 1.89 -3.76
C GLY A 184 10.30 3.17 -3.05
N VAL A 185 9.00 3.25 -2.73
CA VAL A 185 8.39 4.44 -2.12
C VAL A 185 8.68 4.45 -0.62
N THR A 186 9.28 5.52 -0.11
CA THR A 186 9.49 5.69 1.32
C THR A 186 8.38 6.60 1.84
N PRO A 187 7.29 6.08 2.43
CA PRO A 187 6.24 6.96 2.93
C PRO A 187 6.81 7.83 4.05
N TYR A 188 6.41 9.11 4.04
CA TYR A 188 6.71 10.08 5.09
C TYR A 188 5.91 9.70 6.35
N VAL A 189 6.42 8.74 7.11
CA VAL A 189 5.80 8.28 8.36
C VAL A 189 6.22 9.22 9.48
N THR A 190 5.47 10.30 9.68
CA THR A 190 5.24 10.86 11.02
C THR A 190 3.98 11.74 11.02
N ARG A 191 2.99 11.33 11.83
CA ARG A 191 1.75 12.05 12.22
C ARG A 191 0.67 12.25 11.16
N VAL A 192 -0.35 11.39 11.18
CA VAL A 192 -1.72 11.83 10.85
C VAL A 192 -2.75 11.00 11.61
N GLU A 193 -3.19 11.48 12.77
CA GLU A 193 -4.42 11.01 13.44
C GLU A 193 -5.62 11.95 13.19
N SER A 194 -5.50 12.99 12.34
CA SER A 194 -6.60 13.97 12.16
C SER A 194 -6.62 14.68 10.79
N GLY A 195 -6.04 14.05 9.77
CA GLY A 195 -5.68 14.66 8.49
C GLY A 195 -6.76 14.77 7.42
N ARG A 196 -8.03 15.02 7.75
CA ARG A 196 -9.05 15.32 6.72
C ARG A 196 -9.67 16.71 6.84
N ALA A 197 -9.73 17.26 8.06
CA ALA A 197 -10.16 18.64 8.30
C ALA A 197 -8.97 19.62 8.37
N ALA A 198 -7.80 19.19 8.87
CA ALA A 198 -6.66 20.08 9.06
C ALA A 198 -5.97 20.53 7.75
N PHE A 199 -6.08 19.78 6.65
CA PHE A 199 -5.38 20.13 5.40
C PHE A 199 -6.14 21.11 4.50
N ALA A 200 -7.45 21.29 4.70
CA ALA A 200 -8.20 22.36 4.05
C ALA A 200 -7.88 23.74 4.67
N ASP A 201 -7.58 23.78 5.97
CA ASP A 201 -7.35 25.04 6.72
C ASP A 201 -5.88 25.50 6.76
N LEU A 202 -4.90 24.63 6.44
CA LEU A 202 -3.48 24.99 6.60
C LEU A 202 -2.85 25.72 5.40
N GLY A 203 -3.58 25.96 4.30
CA GLY A 203 -3.03 26.70 3.16
C GLY A 203 -1.73 26.12 2.59
N VAL A 204 -1.43 24.84 2.84
CA VAL A 204 -0.24 24.16 2.32
C VAL A 204 -0.52 23.79 0.87
N ALA A 205 -0.31 24.77 0.00
CA ALA A 205 -0.31 24.58 -1.44
C ALA A 205 0.87 23.67 -1.83
N GLY A 206 0.58 22.38 -2.00
CA GLY A 206 1.41 21.43 -2.76
C GLY A 206 2.45 20.66 -1.96
N GLY A 207 2.21 19.36 -1.72
CA GLY A 207 3.28 18.48 -1.26
C GLY A 207 2.89 17.15 -0.62
N LEU A 208 1.76 16.54 -0.97
CA LEU A 208 1.44 15.21 -0.43
C LEU A 208 2.22 14.08 -1.13
N LEU A 209 2.39 14.17 -2.45
CA LEU A 209 3.10 13.15 -3.24
C LEU A 209 4.22 13.77 -4.06
N ASP A 210 5.41 13.18 -4.04
CA ASP A 210 6.50 13.56 -4.94
C ASP A 210 6.28 13.08 -6.39
N SER A 211 7.21 13.39 -7.29
CA SER A 211 7.08 12.98 -8.71
C SER A 211 7.06 11.46 -8.90
N SER A 212 7.82 10.71 -8.10
CA SER A 212 7.87 9.25 -8.17
C SER A 212 6.56 8.63 -7.71
N GLU A 213 6.00 9.15 -6.61
CA GLU A 213 4.71 8.70 -6.07
C GLU A 213 3.55 9.02 -7.03
N CYS A 214 3.53 10.22 -7.60
CA CYS A 214 2.57 10.57 -8.65
C CYS A 214 2.70 9.67 -9.88
N GLY A 215 3.93 9.37 -10.30
CA GLY A 215 4.23 8.44 -11.39
C GLY A 215 3.75 7.01 -11.11
N ALA A 216 3.92 6.53 -9.88
CA ALA A 216 3.43 5.22 -9.47
C ALA A 216 1.89 5.13 -9.54
N LEU A 217 1.16 6.18 -9.13
CA LEU A 217 -0.29 6.23 -9.27
C LEU A 217 -0.73 6.12 -10.74
N VAL A 218 -0.05 6.83 -11.63
CA VAL A 218 -0.31 6.78 -13.08
C VAL A 218 -0.26 5.35 -13.59
N GLU A 219 0.77 4.59 -13.19
CA GLU A 219 0.98 3.24 -13.69
C GLU A 219 0.08 2.20 -13.05
N ILE A 220 -0.11 2.27 -11.73
CA ILE A 220 -0.93 1.32 -10.99
C ILE A 220 -2.39 1.39 -11.44
N TYR A 221 -2.91 2.61 -11.60
CA TYR A 221 -4.31 2.84 -11.94
C TYR A 221 -4.54 3.08 -13.43
N GLY A 222 -3.49 3.12 -14.25
CA GLY A 222 -3.62 3.46 -15.66
C GLY A 222 -4.19 4.85 -15.90
N ILE A 223 -3.88 5.81 -15.03
CA ILE A 223 -4.29 7.21 -15.21
C ILE A 223 -3.56 7.74 -16.44
N VAL A 224 -4.30 8.34 -17.38
CA VAL A 224 -3.75 9.08 -18.51
C VAL A 224 -4.12 10.54 -18.28
N PRO A 225 -3.21 11.35 -17.73
CA PRO A 225 -3.50 12.73 -17.38
C PRO A 225 -4.12 13.53 -18.53
N GLY A 226 -5.21 14.25 -18.25
CA GLY A 226 -5.99 14.99 -19.25
C GLY A 226 -6.90 14.14 -20.14
N SER A 227 -6.91 12.81 -19.97
CA SER A 227 -7.67 11.90 -20.84
C SER A 227 -8.53 10.89 -20.07
N SER A 228 -7.96 10.17 -19.10
CA SER A 228 -8.67 9.12 -18.38
C SER A 228 -8.11 8.93 -16.97
N TRP A 229 -8.97 8.56 -16.03
CA TRP A 229 -8.57 8.13 -14.69
C TRP A 229 -8.25 6.63 -14.61
N GLY A 230 -8.41 5.88 -15.70
CA GLY A 230 -8.21 4.44 -15.71
C GLY A 230 -9.10 3.75 -14.66
N SER A 231 -8.51 2.93 -13.80
CA SER A 231 -9.18 2.26 -12.68
C SER A 231 -9.18 3.07 -11.37
N ALA A 232 -8.70 4.32 -11.38
CA ALA A 232 -8.65 5.15 -10.18
C ALA A 232 -10.05 5.55 -9.69
N GLY A 233 -10.42 5.12 -8.48
CA GLY A 233 -11.63 5.59 -7.81
C GLY A 233 -11.51 7.02 -7.27
N ALA A 234 -12.64 7.62 -6.88
CA ALA A 234 -12.74 9.04 -6.49
C ALA A 234 -11.70 9.50 -5.45
N ASN A 235 -11.35 8.64 -4.49
CA ASN A 235 -10.33 8.98 -3.48
C ASN A 235 -8.93 9.14 -4.08
N VAL A 236 -8.53 8.26 -5.02
CA VAL A 236 -7.25 8.35 -5.72
C VAL A 236 -7.21 9.60 -6.60
N GLN A 237 -8.31 9.89 -7.29
CA GLN A 237 -8.43 11.10 -8.13
C GLN A 237 -8.27 12.37 -7.28
N GLY A 238 -8.91 12.41 -6.11
CA GLY A 238 -8.79 13.50 -5.14
C GLY A 238 -7.36 13.68 -4.64
N LEU A 239 -6.68 12.60 -4.24
CA LEU A 239 -5.28 12.63 -3.83
C LEU A 239 -4.36 13.12 -4.95
N TYR A 240 -4.52 12.56 -6.15
CA TYR A 240 -3.72 12.90 -7.32
C TYR A 240 -3.85 14.39 -7.66
N THR A 241 -5.08 14.90 -7.66
CA THR A 241 -5.38 16.32 -7.92
C THR A 241 -4.82 17.23 -6.82
N ALA A 242 -5.07 16.89 -5.55
CA ALA A 242 -4.58 17.66 -4.40
C ALA A 242 -3.04 17.70 -4.32
N SER A 243 -2.37 16.66 -4.83
CA SER A 243 -0.91 16.59 -4.88
C SER A 243 -0.30 17.32 -6.08
N LEU A 244 -1.13 17.94 -6.92
CA LEU A 244 -0.73 18.54 -8.20
C LEU A 244 0.05 17.54 -9.07
N CYS A 245 -0.38 16.28 -9.05
CA CYS A 245 0.37 15.24 -9.72
C CYS A 245 0.52 15.50 -11.21
N ASP A 246 -0.45 16.17 -11.85
CA ASP A 246 -0.36 16.52 -13.27
C ASP A 246 0.95 17.18 -13.67
N THR A 247 1.48 18.11 -12.88
CA THR A 247 2.78 18.74 -13.19
C THR A 247 3.94 17.82 -12.83
N ARG A 248 3.83 17.09 -11.71
CA ARG A 248 4.89 16.23 -11.17
C ARG A 248 5.15 14.98 -12.03
N VAL A 249 4.15 14.43 -12.71
CA VAL A 249 4.35 13.23 -13.56
C VAL A 249 5.35 13.48 -14.68
N CYS A 250 5.47 14.72 -15.16
CA CYS A 250 6.36 15.06 -16.26
C CYS A 250 7.83 14.77 -15.90
N THR A 251 8.24 15.06 -14.66
CA THR A 251 9.59 14.76 -14.16
C THR A 251 9.82 13.25 -14.05
N TYR A 252 8.80 12.53 -13.58
CA TYR A 252 8.84 11.07 -13.48
C TYR A 252 9.00 10.42 -14.85
N TRP A 253 8.17 10.80 -15.81
CA TRP A 253 8.22 10.25 -17.16
C TRP A 253 9.54 10.56 -17.86
N ARG A 254 10.09 11.77 -17.68
CA ARG A 254 11.41 12.12 -18.18
C ARG A 254 12.46 11.13 -17.70
N THR A 255 12.53 10.93 -16.38
CA THR A 255 13.53 10.09 -15.74
C THR A 255 13.34 8.61 -16.11
N LYS A 256 12.11 8.11 -16.02
CA LYS A 256 11.80 6.69 -16.24
C LYS A 256 11.90 6.28 -17.70
N TYR A 257 11.37 7.10 -18.60
CA TYR A 257 11.28 6.77 -20.02
C TYR A 257 12.37 7.43 -20.87
N SER A 258 13.31 8.14 -20.23
CA SER A 258 14.38 8.87 -20.93
C SER A 258 13.85 9.83 -22.01
N VAL A 259 12.74 10.50 -21.70
CA VAL A 259 12.18 11.55 -22.56
C VAL A 259 13.14 12.73 -22.53
N VAL A 260 13.45 13.33 -23.68
CA VAL A 260 14.15 14.60 -23.74
C VAL A 260 13.15 15.64 -24.24
N PRO A 261 12.77 16.63 -23.42
CA PRO A 261 11.79 17.65 -23.79
C PRO A 261 12.09 18.28 -25.15
N PHE A 262 11.04 18.48 -25.96
CA PHE A 262 11.11 19.02 -27.32
C PHE A 262 11.93 18.23 -28.35
N LEU A 263 12.54 17.10 -27.97
CA LEU A 263 13.44 16.37 -28.86
C LEU A 263 12.98 14.94 -29.14
N LYS A 264 12.80 14.11 -28.09
CA LYS A 264 12.46 12.68 -28.28
C LYS A 264 11.69 12.09 -27.12
N TRP A 265 10.89 11.08 -27.44
CA TRP A 265 10.04 10.35 -26.51
C TRP A 265 10.74 9.26 -25.69
N GLY A 266 11.96 8.87 -26.04
CA GLY A 266 12.63 7.74 -25.41
C GLY A 266 11.78 6.46 -25.50
N SER A 267 11.54 5.80 -24.37
CA SER A 267 10.67 4.62 -24.26
C SER A 267 9.23 4.93 -23.81
N LEU A 268 8.80 6.19 -23.89
CA LEU A 268 7.47 6.60 -23.42
C LEU A 268 6.36 5.92 -24.23
N PRO A 269 5.43 5.18 -23.60
CA PRO A 269 4.33 4.53 -24.28
C PRO A 269 3.49 5.51 -25.11
N ARG A 270 3.00 5.06 -26.27
CA ARG A 270 2.25 5.93 -27.20
C ARG A 270 0.99 6.54 -26.59
N THR A 271 0.36 5.85 -25.64
CA THR A 271 -0.77 6.37 -24.87
C THR A 271 -0.40 7.57 -24.01
N LEU A 272 0.83 7.63 -23.51
CA LEU A 272 1.33 8.74 -22.68
C LEU A 272 1.95 9.87 -23.50
N GLN A 273 2.38 9.63 -24.74
CA GLN A 273 2.89 10.68 -25.63
C GLN A 273 1.84 11.78 -25.86
N ASN A 274 0.57 11.40 -26.05
CA ASN A 274 -0.52 12.39 -26.15
C ASN A 274 -0.72 13.16 -24.84
N SER A 275 -0.55 12.50 -23.69
CA SER A 275 -0.66 13.14 -22.38
C SER A 275 0.53 14.04 -22.05
N TRP A 276 1.68 13.82 -22.68
CA TRP A 276 2.84 14.70 -22.54
C TRP A 276 2.60 16.05 -23.22
N GLU A 277 2.00 16.05 -24.41
CA GLU A 277 1.63 17.27 -25.13
C GLU A 277 0.33 17.92 -24.61
N PHE A 278 -0.38 17.27 -23.69
CA PHE A 278 -1.57 17.83 -23.08
C PHE A 278 -1.23 19.08 -22.27
N VAL A 279 -1.98 20.16 -22.49
CA VAL A 279 -1.85 21.42 -21.75
C VAL A 279 -2.50 21.26 -20.38
N ARG A 280 -1.67 21.29 -19.34
CA ARG A 280 -2.09 21.01 -17.97
C ARG A 280 -2.58 22.27 -17.28
N GLN A 281 -3.64 22.14 -16.49
CA GLN A 281 -4.15 23.20 -15.64
C GLN A 281 -3.61 23.05 -14.21
N PRO A 282 -3.43 24.15 -13.46
CA PRO A 282 -3.66 25.55 -13.87
C PRO A 282 -2.48 26.18 -14.63
N SER A 283 -1.39 25.44 -14.88
CA SER A 283 -0.15 26.02 -15.40
C SER A 283 -0.24 26.52 -16.84
N GLY A 284 -1.19 26.02 -17.63
CA GLY A 284 -1.29 26.31 -19.07
C GLY A 284 -0.10 25.78 -19.88
N LYS A 285 0.63 24.80 -19.34
CA LYS A 285 1.89 24.28 -19.89
C LYS A 285 1.81 22.79 -20.20
N THR A 286 2.58 22.35 -21.18
CA THR A 286 2.76 20.92 -21.51
C THR A 286 3.83 20.27 -20.63
N CYS A 287 3.99 18.94 -20.69
CA CYS A 287 5.11 18.29 -20.00
C CYS A 287 6.47 18.69 -20.55
N ASN A 288 6.56 19.12 -21.82
CA ASN A 288 7.78 19.71 -22.33
C ASN A 288 8.24 20.84 -21.41
N GLU A 289 7.32 21.74 -21.05
CA GLU A 289 7.58 22.95 -20.25
C GLU A 289 7.58 22.72 -18.73
N LEU A 290 7.12 21.57 -18.25
CA LEU A 290 6.94 21.26 -16.82
C LEU A 290 7.89 20.19 -16.28
N SER A 291 8.67 19.54 -17.14
CA SER A 291 9.56 18.41 -16.79
C SER A 291 10.72 18.75 -15.85
N GLY A 292 10.81 19.99 -15.38
CA GLY A 292 11.79 20.48 -14.42
C GLY A 292 13.08 20.97 -15.10
N PRO A 293 14.10 21.34 -14.31
CA PRO A 293 15.39 21.69 -14.85
C PRO A 293 15.98 20.48 -15.58
N LEU A 294 16.52 20.73 -16.77
CA LEU A 294 17.26 19.76 -17.56
C LEU A 294 18.47 19.24 -16.80
N VAL A 295 18.81 17.95 -17.00
CA VAL A 295 20.07 17.40 -16.51
C VAL A 295 21.14 17.49 -17.60
N ALA A 296 22.42 17.30 -17.24
CA ALA A 296 23.53 17.44 -18.17
C ALA A 296 23.38 16.59 -19.45
N SER A 297 22.80 15.39 -19.35
CA SER A 297 22.52 14.52 -20.50
C SER A 297 21.41 15.05 -21.41
N ASP A 298 20.42 15.75 -20.85
CA ASP A 298 19.36 16.38 -21.64
C ASP A 298 19.95 17.56 -22.43
N CYS A 299 20.75 18.39 -21.74
CA CYS A 299 21.45 19.51 -22.37
C CYS A 299 22.36 19.01 -23.50
N GLU A 300 23.10 17.92 -23.30
CA GLU A 300 23.93 17.33 -24.37
C GLU A 300 23.11 16.94 -25.60
N ALA A 301 21.98 16.25 -25.38
CA ALA A 301 21.12 15.81 -26.46
C ALA A 301 20.56 17.00 -27.25
N LEU A 302 20.14 18.07 -26.56
CA LEU A 302 19.67 19.31 -27.19
C LEU A 302 20.81 20.03 -27.93
N GLN A 303 22.01 20.07 -27.35
CA GLN A 303 23.18 20.69 -27.97
C GLN A 303 23.49 20.04 -29.31
N GLN A 304 23.57 18.71 -29.32
CA GLN A 304 23.85 17.93 -30.52
C GLN A 304 22.73 18.05 -31.55
N ALA A 305 21.47 18.03 -31.11
CA ALA A 305 20.32 18.07 -32.01
C ALA A 305 20.13 19.42 -32.69
N PHE A 306 20.36 20.51 -31.97
CA PHE A 306 20.12 21.87 -32.45
C PHE A 306 21.39 22.63 -32.84
N GLY A 307 22.57 22.03 -32.66
CA GLY A 307 23.85 22.69 -32.92
C GLY A 307 24.08 23.90 -32.02
N ILE A 308 23.67 23.82 -30.75
CA ILE A 308 23.88 24.90 -29.78
C ILE A 308 25.38 24.99 -29.47
N VAL A 309 25.95 26.19 -29.58
CA VAL A 309 27.32 26.48 -29.18
C VAL A 309 27.25 27.24 -27.87
N LEU A 310 27.80 26.63 -26.81
CA LEU A 310 27.75 27.15 -25.44
C LEU A 310 28.14 28.63 -25.41
N PHE A 311 27.30 29.45 -24.77
CA PHE A 311 27.47 30.90 -24.62
C PHE A 311 27.63 31.72 -25.92
N SER A 312 27.48 31.12 -27.10
CA SER A 312 27.79 31.76 -28.38
C SER A 312 26.60 31.81 -29.32
N SER A 313 25.95 30.66 -29.59
CA SER A 313 24.84 30.62 -30.53
C SER A 313 23.84 29.52 -30.20
N TRP A 314 22.58 29.77 -30.55
CA TRP A 314 21.49 28.81 -30.37
C TRP A 314 21.36 27.78 -31.50
N GLY A 315 22.21 27.85 -32.53
CA GLY A 315 22.08 27.03 -33.73
C GLY A 315 20.67 27.12 -34.32
N THR A 316 20.01 25.98 -34.48
CA THR A 316 18.61 25.86 -34.95
C THR A 316 17.60 25.65 -33.81
N ALA A 317 17.97 25.94 -32.55
CA ALA A 317 17.09 25.73 -31.41
C ALA A 317 15.88 26.68 -31.45
N PRO A 318 14.63 26.16 -31.36
CA PRO A 318 13.44 27.00 -31.22
C PRO A 318 13.43 27.80 -29.92
N GLU A 319 12.71 28.92 -29.87
CA GLU A 319 12.63 29.81 -28.70
C GLU A 319 12.28 29.08 -27.39
N LYS A 320 11.35 28.12 -27.44
CA LYS A 320 10.99 27.30 -26.27
C LYS A 320 12.16 26.45 -25.75
N VAL A 321 12.99 25.91 -26.64
CA VAL A 321 14.20 25.16 -26.27
C VAL A 321 15.24 26.10 -25.68
N GLN A 322 15.42 27.30 -26.23
CA GLN A 322 16.32 28.32 -25.68
C GLN A 322 15.92 28.72 -24.26
N GLY A 323 14.62 28.99 -24.03
CA GLY A 323 14.10 29.33 -22.70
C GLY A 323 14.33 28.22 -21.67
N MET A 324 14.10 26.97 -22.06
CA MET A 324 14.33 25.81 -21.20
C MET A 324 15.82 25.56 -20.93
N TRP A 325 16.67 25.73 -21.94
CA TRP A 325 18.12 25.65 -21.81
C TRP A 325 18.64 26.65 -20.79
N ALA A 326 18.24 27.91 -20.94
CA ALA A 326 18.64 29.00 -20.05
C ALA A 326 18.13 28.79 -18.63
N SER A 327 16.85 28.40 -18.45
CA SER A 327 16.27 28.18 -17.13
C SER A 327 16.85 26.98 -16.38
N SER A 328 17.57 26.11 -17.08
CA SER A 328 18.18 24.90 -16.53
C SER A 328 19.69 25.04 -16.36
N ASP A 329 20.24 26.23 -16.62
CA ASP A 329 21.68 26.51 -16.59
C ASP A 329 22.50 25.49 -17.40
N CYS A 330 21.98 25.09 -18.57
CA CYS A 330 22.58 24.03 -19.38
C CYS A 330 24.02 24.33 -19.78
N ASP A 331 24.39 25.60 -20.00
CA ASP A 331 25.78 25.96 -20.29
C ASP A 331 26.71 25.57 -19.13
N GLN A 332 26.32 25.87 -17.88
CA GLN A 332 27.08 25.52 -16.69
C GLN A 332 27.12 24.00 -16.47
N LEU A 333 25.99 23.32 -16.64
CA LEU A 333 25.91 21.86 -16.53
C LEU A 333 26.83 21.15 -17.55
N ARG A 334 26.92 21.66 -18.79
CA ARG A 334 27.83 21.13 -19.81
C ARG A 334 29.29 21.38 -19.44
N CYS A 335 29.63 22.55 -18.91
CA CYS A 335 30.99 22.83 -18.44
C CYS A 335 31.40 21.96 -17.26
N MET A 336 30.52 21.75 -16.29
CA MET A 336 30.78 20.84 -15.17
C MET A 336 30.92 19.38 -15.62
N ALA A 337 30.23 18.99 -16.70
CA ALA A 337 30.36 17.68 -17.32
C ALA A 337 31.63 17.53 -18.22
N GLY A 338 32.45 18.57 -18.34
CA GLY A 338 33.71 18.53 -19.09
C GLY A 338 33.57 18.72 -20.60
N ASP A 339 32.53 19.44 -21.05
CA ASP A 339 32.40 19.78 -22.48
C ASP A 339 33.63 20.58 -22.95
N PRO A 340 34.33 20.15 -24.01
CA PRO A 340 35.55 20.80 -24.48
C PRO A 340 35.31 22.24 -24.95
N ASN A 341 34.08 22.59 -25.33
CA ASN A 341 33.75 23.93 -25.79
C ASN A 341 33.71 24.98 -24.65
N CYS A 342 33.77 24.55 -23.39
CA CYS A 342 33.79 25.45 -22.24
C CYS A 342 35.13 26.14 -21.97
N GLN A 343 36.21 25.73 -22.66
CA GLN A 343 37.55 26.28 -22.42
C GLN A 343 37.74 27.74 -22.90
N MET A 344 36.77 28.34 -23.60
CA MET A 344 36.95 29.65 -24.23
C MET A 344 36.55 30.87 -23.38
N ILE A 345 36.02 30.71 -22.15
CA ILE A 345 35.42 31.85 -21.40
C ILE A 345 36.13 32.16 -20.07
N LEU A 346 37.08 31.33 -19.63
CA LEU A 346 37.89 31.62 -18.43
C LEU A 346 39.26 32.25 -18.76
N GLY A 347 39.43 32.77 -19.99
CA GLY A 347 40.66 33.40 -20.48
C GLY A 347 40.62 34.92 -20.39
#